data_AF-A0A0X3PVD9-F1
#
_entry.id   AF-A0A0X3PVD9-F1
#
_cell.length_a   1.000
_cell.length_b   1.000
_cell.length_c   1.000
_cell.angle_alpha   90.00
_cell.angle_beta   90.00
_cell.angle_gamma   90.00
#
_symmetry.space_group_name_H-M   'P 1'
#
loop_
_entity.id
_entity.type
_entity.pdbx_description
1 polymer ?
#
loop_
_entity_poly.entity_id
_entity_poly.type
_entity_poly.pdbx_seq_one_letter_code
_entity_poly.pdbx_strand_id
1 'polypeptide(L)'
;KRELVGKIFGHKIYRAVEFSIHPFAKSTSNLNEEEMETETAYIEMLRYVLEIEGFYFSYTYDLTLTQQRLSELGPDAKRQNIFERAERRFVWNGFLLDDWCCLVSAALSTPPVYAWPKLESFITPVIFGYVGILQPATSTASSFNVSDDTPCYALISRRSVFRAGTRFYARGVDKDANAANTVETEQIAYIPP
;
A
#
# COMPACT_ATOMS: atom_id res chain seq x y z
N LYS A 1 10.76 8.36 -4.08
CA LYS A 1 11.73 7.89 -3.03
C LYS A 1 10.97 7.22 -1.88
N ARG A 2 11.62 6.36 -1.10
CA ARG A 2 11.06 5.70 0.09
C ARG A 2 12.05 5.70 1.25
N GLU A 3 11.54 5.61 2.46
CA GLU A 3 12.32 5.51 3.70
C GLU A 3 11.96 4.23 4.44
N LEU A 4 12.94 3.60 5.10
CA LEU A 4 12.71 2.44 5.95
C LEU A 4 12.16 2.90 7.30
N VAL A 5 10.97 2.42 7.66
CA VAL A 5 10.34 2.70 8.96
C VAL A 5 10.91 1.76 10.03
N GLY A 6 11.11 0.49 9.66
CA GLY A 6 11.59 -0.55 10.56
C GLY A 6 11.31 -1.94 9.99
N LYS A 7 11.43 -2.96 10.84
CA LYS A 7 11.06 -4.34 10.50
C LYS A 7 9.96 -4.87 11.41
N ILE A 8 9.03 -5.62 10.83
CA ILE A 8 8.03 -6.42 11.57
C ILE A 8 8.27 -7.88 11.19
N PHE A 9 8.62 -8.74 12.16
CA PHE A 9 8.97 -10.15 11.91
C PHE A 9 10.01 -10.34 10.78
N GLY A 10 11.06 -9.49 10.76
CA GLY A 10 12.07 -9.48 9.68
C GLY A 10 11.64 -8.76 8.39
N HIS A 11 10.35 -8.52 8.17
CA HIS A 11 9.85 -7.84 6.98
C HIS A 11 10.05 -6.33 7.07
N LYS A 12 10.73 -5.76 6.07
CA LYS A 12 10.97 -4.32 5.98
C LYS A 12 9.70 -3.57 5.63
N ILE A 13 9.35 -2.58 6.44
CA ILE A 13 8.22 -1.67 6.19
C ILE A 13 8.75 -0.32 5.75
N TYR A 14 8.17 0.24 4.69
CA TYR A 14 8.62 1.48 4.09
C TYR A 14 7.52 2.54 4.10
N ARG A 15 7.95 3.80 4.20
CA ARG A 15 7.13 4.98 3.95
C ARG A 15 7.49 5.55 2.59
N ALA A 16 6.50 5.84 1.75
CA ALA A 16 6.73 6.58 0.52
C ALA A 16 6.85 8.08 0.84
N VAL A 17 7.91 8.73 0.37
CA VAL A 17 8.27 10.11 0.76
C VAL A 17 8.37 11.09 -0.40
N GLU A 18 8.50 10.58 -1.62
CA GLU A 18 8.60 11.42 -2.81
C GLU A 18 7.93 10.69 -3.95
N PHE A 19 7.09 11.42 -4.67
CA PHE A 19 6.26 10.91 -5.75
C PHE A 19 6.52 11.70 -7.01
N SER A 20 6.45 11.02 -8.15
CA SER A 20 6.50 11.63 -9.47
C SER A 20 5.32 11.15 -10.29
N ILE A 21 4.67 12.09 -10.98
CA ILE A 21 3.58 11.81 -11.90
C ILE A 21 4.16 11.93 -13.31
N HIS A 22 4.02 10.87 -14.10
CA HIS A 22 4.54 10.81 -15.45
C HIS A 22 3.38 10.67 -16.44
N PRO A 23 3.16 11.67 -17.32
CA PRO A 23 2.13 11.57 -18.33
C PRO A 23 2.51 10.51 -19.37
N PHE A 24 1.52 9.75 -19.83
CA PHE A 24 1.70 8.84 -20.96
C PHE A 24 1.76 9.62 -22.30
N ALA A 25 0.96 10.68 -22.42
CA ALA A 25 0.92 11.51 -23.61
C ALA A 25 2.22 12.31 -23.78
N LYS A 26 2.71 12.40 -25.02
CA LYS A 26 3.91 13.17 -25.37
C LYS A 26 3.67 14.68 -25.44
N SER A 27 2.42 15.09 -25.60
CA SER A 27 2.00 16.50 -25.71
C SER A 27 0.54 16.64 -25.32
N THR A 28 0.18 17.78 -24.72
CA THR A 28 -1.19 18.21 -24.42
C THR A 28 -1.79 19.12 -25.51
N SER A 29 -1.06 19.35 -26.62
CA SER A 29 -1.44 20.27 -27.69
C SER A 29 -2.76 19.97 -28.41
N ASN A 30 -3.29 18.76 -28.25
CA ASN A 30 -4.54 18.34 -28.87
C ASN A 30 -5.76 18.57 -27.97
N LEU A 31 -5.54 18.98 -26.72
CA LEU A 31 -6.61 19.26 -25.78
C LEU A 31 -7.23 20.62 -26.09
N ASN A 32 -8.55 20.70 -25.98
CA ASN A 32 -9.23 21.99 -25.94
C ASN A 32 -9.03 22.68 -24.58
N GLU A 33 -9.51 23.92 -24.46
CA GLU A 33 -9.33 24.73 -23.24
C GLU A 33 -9.96 24.08 -21.99
N GLU A 34 -11.19 23.57 -22.10
CA GLU A 34 -11.91 22.90 -21.00
C GLU A 34 -11.21 21.61 -20.56
N GLU A 35 -10.70 20.82 -21.52
CA GLU A 35 -9.93 19.60 -21.25
C GLU A 35 -8.60 19.91 -20.56
N MET A 36 -7.93 20.99 -20.96
CA MET A 36 -6.67 21.42 -20.35
C MET A 36 -6.88 21.93 -18.92
N GLU A 37 -7.94 22.70 -18.66
CA GLU A 37 -8.32 23.13 -17.32
C GLU A 37 -8.65 21.92 -16.42
N THR A 38 -9.42 20.98 -16.94
CA THR A 38 -9.81 19.75 -16.23
C THR A 38 -8.60 18.89 -15.88
N GLU A 39 -7.69 18.65 -16.84
CA GLU A 39 -6.46 17.90 -16.63
C GLU A 39 -5.58 18.58 -15.56
N THR A 40 -5.43 19.90 -15.64
CA THR A 40 -4.66 20.68 -14.66
C THR A 40 -5.24 20.50 -13.26
N ALA A 41 -6.56 20.64 -13.11
CA ALA A 41 -7.24 20.47 -11.84
C ALA A 41 -7.05 19.06 -11.26
N TYR A 42 -7.17 18.01 -12.09
CA TYR A 42 -6.96 16.64 -11.62
C TYR A 42 -5.51 16.35 -11.21
N ILE A 43 -4.53 16.86 -11.97
CA ILE A 43 -3.12 16.74 -11.61
C ILE A 43 -2.84 17.43 -10.27
N GLU A 44 -3.41 18.63 -10.05
CA GLU A 44 -3.27 19.35 -8.78
C GLU A 44 -3.90 18.59 -7.61
N MET A 45 -5.10 18.02 -7.79
CA MET A 45 -5.73 17.16 -6.78
C MET A 45 -4.86 15.95 -6.44
N LEU A 46 -4.27 15.30 -7.45
CA LEU A 46 -3.41 14.15 -7.24
C LEU A 46 -2.13 14.55 -6.50
N ARG A 47 -1.49 15.66 -6.90
CA ARG A 47 -0.30 16.20 -6.22
C ARG A 47 -0.60 16.49 -4.76
N TYR A 48 -1.70 17.17 -4.48
CA TYR A 48 -2.14 17.47 -3.12
C TYR A 48 -2.26 16.20 -2.27
N VAL A 49 -2.89 15.15 -2.80
CA VAL A 49 -3.04 13.89 -2.06
C VAL A 49 -1.70 13.19 -1.84
N LEU A 50 -0.81 13.19 -2.83
CA LEU A 50 0.52 12.57 -2.74
C LEU A 50 1.47 13.32 -1.79
N GLU A 51 1.23 14.61 -1.54
CA GLU A 51 1.98 15.39 -0.54
C GLU A 51 1.55 15.07 0.91
N ILE A 52 0.39 14.46 1.12
CA ILE A 52 -0.06 14.06 2.45
C ILE A 52 0.80 12.90 2.96
N GLU A 53 1.38 13.07 4.14
CA GLU A 53 2.05 11.97 4.83
C GLU A 53 1.05 10.86 5.21
N GLY A 54 1.33 9.63 4.81
CA GLY A 54 0.47 8.51 5.18
C GLY A 54 0.61 7.24 4.35
N PHE A 55 1.45 7.24 3.31
CA PHE A 55 1.61 6.09 2.42
C PHE A 55 2.67 5.12 2.93
N TYR A 56 2.25 3.91 3.29
CA TYR A 56 3.12 2.84 3.78
C TYR A 56 2.93 1.56 2.98
N PHE A 57 4.00 0.80 2.81
CA PHE A 57 3.97 -0.47 2.09
C PHE A 57 5.10 -1.40 2.54
N SER A 58 4.98 -2.67 2.19
CA SER A 58 6.05 -3.64 2.25
C SER A 58 5.98 -4.54 1.02
N TYR A 59 7.14 -5.00 0.56
CA TYR A 59 7.21 -5.93 -0.56
C TYR A 59 6.95 -7.39 -0.15
N THR A 60 6.96 -7.67 1.14
CA THR A 60 6.94 -9.06 1.66
C THR A 60 5.96 -9.26 2.80
N TYR A 61 5.40 -8.18 3.34
CA TYR A 61 4.40 -8.20 4.40
C TYR A 61 3.16 -7.45 3.94
N ASP A 62 2.01 -8.06 4.17
CA ASP A 62 0.74 -7.47 3.78
C ASP A 62 0.21 -6.60 4.92
N LEU A 63 0.37 -5.28 4.79
CA LEU A 63 -0.10 -4.29 5.76
C LEU A 63 -1.63 -4.11 5.76
N THR A 64 -2.32 -4.64 4.75
CA THR A 64 -3.77 -4.47 4.60
C THR A 64 -4.55 -5.39 5.54
N LEU A 65 -3.93 -6.48 5.99
CA LEU A 65 -4.51 -7.45 6.92
C LEU A 65 -3.93 -7.30 8.33
N THR A 66 -4.71 -7.71 9.34
CA THR A 66 -4.18 -7.89 10.69
C THR A 66 -3.25 -9.09 10.76
N GLN A 67 -2.33 -9.10 11.72
CA GLN A 67 -1.49 -10.26 12.03
C GLN A 67 -2.33 -11.50 12.35
N GLN A 68 -3.46 -11.31 13.04
CA GLN A 68 -4.42 -12.40 13.27
C GLN A 68 -4.93 -12.97 11.95
N ARG A 69 -5.47 -12.14 11.05
CA ARG A 69 -5.99 -12.60 9.75
C ARG A 69 -4.91 -13.24 8.90
N LEU A 70 -3.68 -12.70 8.91
CA LEU A 70 -2.53 -13.30 8.23
C LEU A 70 -2.23 -14.71 8.73
N SER A 71 -2.34 -14.94 10.04
CA SER A 71 -2.13 -16.26 10.64
C SER A 71 -3.21 -17.28 10.24
N GLU A 72 -4.44 -16.80 10.06
CA GLU A 72 -5.63 -17.59 9.69
C GLU A 72 -5.68 -17.93 8.18
N LEU A 73 -4.81 -17.32 7.36
CA LEU A 73 -4.77 -17.63 5.92
C LEU A 73 -4.42 -19.10 5.66
N GLY A 74 -5.24 -19.73 4.83
CA GLY A 74 -5.00 -21.06 4.31
C GLY A 74 -3.76 -21.16 3.41
N PRO A 75 -3.29 -22.37 3.09
CA PRO A 75 -2.08 -22.59 2.29
C PRO A 75 -2.17 -21.98 0.89
N ASP A 76 -3.35 -22.00 0.27
CA ASP A 76 -3.54 -21.45 -1.08
C ASP A 76 -3.47 -19.91 -1.09
N ALA A 77 -4.11 -19.26 -0.11
CA ALA A 77 -4.03 -17.80 0.05
C ALA A 77 -2.60 -17.31 0.35
N LYS A 78 -1.78 -18.13 1.00
CA LYS A 78 -0.35 -17.83 1.23
C LYS A 78 0.50 -17.92 -0.04
N ARG A 79 0.04 -18.63 -1.07
CA ARG A 79 0.72 -18.73 -2.38
C ARG A 79 0.35 -17.59 -3.32
N GLN A 80 -0.82 -16.99 -3.13
CA GLN A 80 -1.26 -15.81 -3.88
C GLN A 80 -0.31 -14.64 -3.65
N ASN A 81 -0.25 -13.73 -4.63
CA ASN A 81 0.51 -12.49 -4.45
C ASN A 81 -0.14 -11.62 -3.35
N ILE A 82 0.60 -10.64 -2.82
CA ILE A 82 0.12 -9.81 -1.69
C ILE A 82 -1.16 -9.06 -2.07
N PHE A 83 -1.28 -8.60 -3.31
CA PHE A 83 -2.45 -7.84 -3.76
C PHE A 83 -3.71 -8.70 -3.94
N GLU A 84 -3.59 -9.93 -4.43
CA GLU A 84 -4.70 -10.86 -4.63
C GLU A 84 -5.40 -11.20 -3.31
N ARG A 85 -4.64 -11.33 -2.23
CA ARG A 85 -5.17 -11.63 -0.89
C ARG A 85 -5.43 -10.39 -0.03
N ALA A 86 -5.07 -9.21 -0.50
CA ALA A 86 -5.17 -7.98 0.27
C ALA A 86 -6.62 -7.65 0.65
N GLU A 87 -6.82 -7.08 1.83
CA GLU A 87 -8.11 -6.51 2.21
C GLU A 87 -8.32 -5.21 1.42
N ARG A 88 -9.20 -5.30 0.41
CA ARG A 88 -9.44 -4.22 -0.57
C ARG A 88 -9.75 -2.87 0.05
N ARG A 89 -10.42 -2.87 1.21
CA ARG A 89 -10.70 -1.63 1.96
C ARG A 89 -9.46 -0.85 2.32
N PHE A 90 -8.30 -1.47 2.46
CA PHE A 90 -7.06 -0.80 2.87
C PHE A 90 -6.04 -0.65 1.75
N VAL A 91 -6.36 -1.04 0.50
CA VAL A 91 -5.47 -0.88 -0.65
C VAL A 91 -5.73 0.48 -1.31
N TRP A 92 -4.95 1.49 -0.92
CA TRP A 92 -5.12 2.86 -1.43
C TRP A 92 -4.92 2.96 -2.94
N ASN A 93 -3.90 2.30 -3.48
CA ASN A 93 -3.63 2.24 -4.91
C ASN A 93 -4.40 1.11 -5.63
N GLY A 94 -5.48 0.59 -5.03
CA GLY A 94 -6.19 -0.59 -5.52
C GLY A 94 -6.74 -0.40 -6.94
N PHE A 95 -7.35 0.76 -7.20
CA PHE A 95 -7.86 1.12 -8.53
C PHE A 95 -6.78 1.08 -9.61
N LEU A 96 -5.56 1.56 -9.31
CA LEU A 96 -4.43 1.52 -10.26
C LEU A 96 -3.89 0.11 -10.46
N LEU A 97 -3.94 -0.72 -9.41
CA LEU A 97 -3.40 -2.07 -9.45
C LEU A 97 -4.36 -3.09 -10.08
N ASP A 98 -5.67 -2.84 -10.13
CA ASP A 98 -6.64 -3.79 -10.68
C ASP A 98 -6.36 -4.10 -12.17
N ASP A 99 -6.21 -3.06 -12.99
CA ASP A 99 -5.88 -3.22 -14.41
C ASP A 99 -4.49 -3.83 -14.59
N TRP A 100 -3.51 -3.34 -13.83
CA TRP A 100 -2.14 -3.82 -13.91
C TRP A 100 -2.03 -5.31 -13.52
N CYS A 101 -2.72 -5.73 -12.46
CA CYS A 101 -2.74 -7.12 -12.03
C CYS A 101 -3.34 -8.03 -13.10
N CYS A 102 -4.43 -7.62 -13.75
CA CYS A 102 -5.02 -8.38 -14.85
C CYS A 102 -4.04 -8.55 -16.01
N LEU A 103 -3.33 -7.48 -16.40
CA LEU A 103 -2.32 -7.51 -17.46
C LEU A 103 -1.15 -8.42 -17.11
N VAL A 104 -0.63 -8.34 -15.88
CA VAL A 104 0.46 -9.19 -15.39
C VAL A 104 0.04 -10.66 -15.41
N SER A 105 -1.15 -10.99 -14.90
CA SER A 105 -1.65 -12.37 -14.90
C SER A 105 -1.84 -12.93 -16.32
N ALA A 106 -2.35 -12.12 -17.25
CA ALA A 106 -2.48 -12.50 -18.65
C ALA A 106 -1.11 -12.73 -19.32
N ALA A 107 -0.15 -11.84 -19.07
CA ALA A 107 1.22 -11.95 -19.62
C ALA A 107 1.93 -13.21 -19.10
N LEU A 108 1.78 -13.53 -17.82
CA LEU A 108 2.37 -14.74 -17.21
C LEU A 108 1.70 -16.05 -17.69
N SER A 109 0.47 -15.97 -18.18
CA SER A 109 -0.30 -17.12 -18.69
C SER A 109 -0.07 -17.41 -20.19
N THR A 110 0.67 -16.56 -20.91
CA THR A 110 0.84 -16.68 -22.37
C THR A 110 2.10 -17.46 -22.75
N PRO A 111 2.02 -18.55 -23.56
CA PRO A 111 3.18 -19.23 -24.14
C PRO A 111 3.71 -18.52 -25.41
N PRO A 112 5.02 -18.59 -25.75
CA PRO A 112 6.09 -19.07 -24.89
C PRO A 112 6.27 -18.05 -23.76
N VAL A 113 6.40 -18.55 -22.53
CA VAL A 113 6.63 -17.72 -21.35
C VAL A 113 7.95 -16.99 -21.59
N TYR A 114 7.88 -15.77 -22.12
CA TYR A 114 8.95 -14.81 -21.87
C TYR A 114 9.03 -14.76 -20.35
N ALA A 115 10.09 -15.33 -19.79
CA ALA A 115 10.29 -15.34 -18.36
C ALA A 115 10.60 -13.89 -17.98
N TRP A 116 9.57 -13.09 -17.71
CA TRP A 116 9.67 -11.76 -17.11
C TRP A 116 9.83 -11.98 -15.60
N PRO A 117 11.04 -12.25 -15.11
CA PRO A 117 11.21 -12.70 -13.75
C PRO A 117 10.84 -11.52 -12.86
N LYS A 118 10.00 -11.76 -11.86
CA LYS A 118 9.57 -10.76 -10.87
C LYS A 118 8.59 -9.70 -11.39
N LEU A 119 7.86 -9.93 -12.49
CA LEU A 119 6.81 -8.99 -12.89
C LEU A 119 5.76 -8.77 -11.77
N GLU A 120 5.45 -9.82 -11.00
CA GLU A 120 4.60 -9.75 -9.81
C GLU A 120 5.11 -8.79 -8.72
N SER A 121 6.42 -8.53 -8.66
CA SER A 121 7.00 -7.59 -7.68
C SER A 121 6.62 -6.13 -7.93
N PHE A 122 6.07 -5.82 -9.12
CA PHE A 122 5.53 -4.50 -9.42
C PHE A 122 4.10 -4.32 -8.88
N ILE A 123 3.47 -5.38 -8.37
CA ILE A 123 2.14 -5.32 -7.76
C ILE A 123 2.32 -5.19 -6.24
N THR A 124 2.50 -3.95 -5.76
CA THR A 124 2.70 -3.66 -4.33
C THR A 124 1.54 -2.84 -3.76
N PRO A 125 0.71 -3.42 -2.88
CA PRO A 125 -0.32 -2.68 -2.17
C PRO A 125 0.26 -1.60 -1.25
N VAL A 126 -0.37 -0.44 -1.27
CA VAL A 126 -0.03 0.69 -0.41
C VAL A 126 -1.22 0.97 0.51
N ILE A 127 -0.98 1.06 1.81
CA ILE A 127 -1.98 1.52 2.78
C ILE A 127 -1.86 3.05 2.96
N PHE A 128 -2.98 3.68 3.31
CA PHE A 128 -3.00 5.07 3.78
C PHE A 128 -3.33 5.12 5.27
N GLY A 129 -2.48 5.76 6.07
CA GLY A 129 -2.62 5.85 7.51
C GLY A 129 -1.29 6.08 8.22
N TYR A 130 -0.92 5.20 9.15
CA TYR A 130 0.29 5.33 9.95
C TYR A 130 0.93 3.98 10.22
N VAL A 131 2.27 3.93 10.20
CA VAL A 131 3.06 2.81 10.73
C VAL A 131 4.19 3.40 11.56
N GLY A 132 4.18 3.09 12.86
CA GLY A 132 5.28 3.38 13.77
C GLY A 132 5.88 2.08 14.28
N ILE A 133 7.20 1.96 14.25
CA ILE A 133 7.92 0.78 14.73
C ILE A 133 8.97 1.22 15.74
N LEU A 134 8.91 0.64 16.93
CA LEU A 134 9.90 0.80 17.99
C LEU A 134 10.69 -0.49 18.11
N GLN A 135 11.99 -0.41 17.84
CA GLN A 135 12.95 -1.49 18.04
C GLN A 135 14.12 -0.94 18.86
N PRO A 136 14.62 -1.69 19.87
CA PRO A 136 15.77 -1.25 20.65
C PRO A 136 17.00 -1.09 19.74
N ALA A 137 17.73 -0.01 19.93
CA ALA A 137 19.00 0.21 19.25
C ALA A 137 20.00 -0.85 19.73
N THR A 138 20.35 -1.79 18.86
CA THR A 138 21.47 -2.71 19.11
C THR A 138 22.76 -1.90 19.02
N SER A 139 23.51 -1.84 20.12
CA SER A 139 24.67 -0.96 20.34
C SER A 139 25.88 -1.20 19.42
N THR A 140 25.77 -2.10 18.43
CA THR A 140 26.87 -2.46 17.51
C THR A 140 26.43 -2.67 16.05
N ALA A 141 25.16 -2.49 15.71
CA ALA A 141 24.68 -2.66 14.35
C ALA A 141 24.32 -1.29 13.75
N SER A 142 24.85 -0.99 12.56
CA SER A 142 24.25 0.03 11.70
C SER A 142 22.74 -0.21 11.62
N SER A 143 21.94 0.85 11.50
CA SER A 143 20.46 0.81 11.41
C SER A 143 19.89 -0.12 10.31
N PHE A 144 20.75 -0.78 9.54
CA PHE A 144 20.46 -1.74 8.49
C PHE A 144 20.59 -3.22 8.93
N ASN A 145 21.25 -3.53 10.06
CA ASN A 145 21.60 -4.90 10.49
C ASN A 145 20.98 -5.30 11.85
N VAL A 146 19.75 -4.86 12.13
CA VAL A 146 18.98 -5.39 13.27
C VAL A 146 18.64 -6.86 12.97
N SER A 147 19.03 -7.77 13.88
CA SER A 147 18.71 -9.19 13.77
C SER A 147 17.20 -9.38 13.71
N ASP A 148 16.75 -10.39 12.96
CA ASP A 148 15.31 -10.64 12.83
C ASP A 148 14.66 -11.09 14.15
N ASP A 149 15.48 -11.45 15.15
CA ASP A 149 15.13 -11.88 16.50
C ASP A 149 15.25 -10.75 17.55
N THR A 150 14.99 -9.49 17.14
CA THR A 150 14.99 -8.33 18.05
C THR A 150 13.56 -8.02 18.47
N PRO A 151 13.30 -7.74 19.77
CA PRO A 151 11.96 -7.34 20.20
C PRO A 151 11.48 -6.10 19.46
N CYS A 152 10.20 -6.09 19.13
CA CYS A 152 9.60 -5.06 18.29
C CYS A 152 8.22 -4.70 18.81
N TYR A 153 7.94 -3.41 18.91
CA TYR A 153 6.59 -2.89 19.12
C TYR A 153 6.19 -2.07 17.90
N ALA A 154 5.11 -2.48 17.21
CA ALA A 154 4.59 -1.77 16.05
C ALA A 154 3.16 -1.29 16.30
N LEU A 155 2.87 -0.07 15.86
CA LEU A 155 1.54 0.50 15.80
C LEU A 155 1.20 0.75 14.33
N ILE A 156 0.16 0.07 13.83
CA ILE A 156 -0.31 0.19 12.46
C ILE A 156 -1.71 0.75 12.49
N SER A 157 -1.96 1.85 11.77
CA SER A 157 -3.30 2.37 11.50
C SER A 157 -3.52 2.42 10.00
N ARG A 158 -4.58 1.78 9.53
CA ARG A 158 -4.96 1.73 8.10
C ARG A 158 -6.36 2.29 7.91
N ARG A 159 -6.49 3.26 7.00
CA ARG A 159 -7.75 3.93 6.68
C ARG A 159 -8.43 3.25 5.51
N SER A 160 -9.73 3.01 5.65
CA SER A 160 -10.57 2.48 4.60
C SER A 160 -10.66 3.46 3.42
N VAL A 161 -10.48 2.96 2.20
CA VAL A 161 -10.72 3.68 0.94
C VAL A 161 -12.23 3.76 0.64
N PHE A 162 -13.01 2.80 1.14
CA PHE A 162 -14.46 2.83 0.96
C PHE A 162 -15.09 3.93 1.81
N ARG A 163 -16.00 4.68 1.18
CA ARG A 163 -16.73 5.80 1.77
C ARG A 163 -15.82 6.81 2.49
N ALA A 164 -14.65 7.07 1.92
CA ALA A 164 -13.81 8.18 2.35
C ALA A 164 -14.44 9.52 1.95
N GLY A 165 -14.42 10.50 2.83
CA GLY A 165 -14.95 11.83 2.51
C GLY A 165 -14.89 12.79 3.68
N THR A 166 -15.08 14.07 3.39
CA THR A 166 -15.06 15.11 4.42
C THR A 166 -16.24 14.97 5.37
N ARG A 167 -16.05 15.41 6.62
CA ARG A 167 -16.97 15.19 7.75
C ARG A 167 -18.42 15.66 7.51
N PHE A 168 -18.63 16.62 6.61
CA PHE A 168 -19.96 17.14 6.26
C PHE A 168 -20.65 16.35 5.14
N TYR A 169 -19.89 15.62 4.33
CA TYR A 169 -20.40 14.92 3.15
C TYR A 169 -20.46 13.39 3.33
N ALA A 170 -19.58 12.82 4.16
CA ALA A 170 -19.51 11.40 4.41
C ALA A 170 -19.71 11.11 5.91
N ARG A 171 -20.97 10.99 6.33
CA ARG A 171 -21.35 10.38 7.62
C ARG A 171 -22.25 9.18 7.40
N GLY A 172 -22.33 8.33 8.42
CA GLY A 172 -23.15 7.14 8.40
C GLY A 172 -22.63 6.07 7.42
N VAL A 173 -23.55 5.23 7.00
CA VAL A 173 -23.29 4.01 6.24
C VAL A 173 -23.84 4.14 4.82
N ASP A 174 -23.18 3.56 3.82
CA ASP A 174 -23.73 3.47 2.45
C ASP A 174 -24.63 2.24 2.26
N LYS A 175 -25.14 2.06 1.04
CA LYS A 175 -25.97 0.90 0.65
C LYS A 175 -25.23 -0.45 0.75
N ASP A 176 -23.90 -0.41 0.72
CA ASP A 176 -23.02 -1.59 0.75
C ASP A 176 -22.49 -1.85 2.17
N ALA A 177 -23.10 -1.21 3.18
CA ALA A 177 -22.75 -1.30 4.59
C ALA A 177 -21.36 -0.77 4.97
N ASN A 178 -20.73 0.06 4.14
CA ASN A 178 -19.47 0.70 4.47
C ASN A 178 -19.72 1.92 5.36
N ALA A 179 -19.12 1.93 6.56
CA ALA A 179 -19.12 3.09 7.42
C ALA A 179 -18.10 4.14 6.93
N ALA A 180 -18.51 5.40 6.91
CA ALA A 180 -17.67 6.50 6.44
C ALA A 180 -16.40 6.65 7.30
N ASN A 181 -15.26 6.89 6.65
CA ASN A 181 -13.97 7.18 7.31
C ASN A 181 -13.52 6.12 8.34
N THR A 182 -13.79 4.84 8.07
CA THR A 182 -13.38 3.73 8.93
C THR A 182 -11.85 3.63 8.99
N VAL A 183 -11.31 3.38 10.19
CA VAL A 183 -9.88 3.14 10.44
C VAL A 183 -9.76 1.89 11.31
N GLU A 184 -8.83 1.01 10.95
CA GLU A 184 -8.41 -0.11 11.79
C GLU A 184 -7.04 0.22 12.38
N THR A 185 -6.89 0.07 13.70
CA THR A 185 -5.62 0.26 14.40
C THR A 185 -5.22 -1.01 15.12
N GLU A 186 -4.00 -1.45 14.88
CA GLU A 186 -3.43 -2.69 15.36
C GLU A 186 -2.12 -2.40 16.10
N GLN A 187 -1.95 -3.08 17.23
CA GLN A 187 -0.70 -3.07 17.99
C GLN A 187 -0.10 -4.47 17.94
N ILE A 188 1.17 -4.55 17.55
CA ILE A 188 1.92 -5.79 17.47
C ILE A 188 3.10 -5.68 18.43
N ALA A 189 3.17 -6.60 19.40
CA ALA A 189 4.31 -6.78 20.26
C ALA A 189 4.95 -8.13 19.94
N TYR A 190 6.20 -8.10 19.49
CA TYR A 190 7.03 -9.28 19.29
C TYR A 190 8.12 -9.29 20.35
N ILE A 191 8.14 -10.35 21.16
CA ILE A 191 9.16 -10.60 22.16
C ILE A 191 9.79 -11.93 21.75
N PRO A 192 11.10 -11.96 21.42
CA PRO A 192 11.80 -13.18 21.10
C PRO A 192 11.79 -14.13 22.30
N PRO A 193 11.81 -15.45 22.08
CA PRO A 193 11.80 -16.46 23.14
C PRO A 193 13.04 -16.43 24.04
#